data_AF-A0A931RBP5-F1
#
_entry.id   AF-A0A931RBP5-F1
#
_cell.length_a   1.000
_cell.length_b   1.000
_cell.length_c   1.000
_cell.angle_alpha   90.00
_cell.angle_beta   90.00
_cell.angle_gamma   90.00
#
_symmetry.space_group_name_H-M   'P 1'
#
loop_
_entity.id
_entity.type
_entity.pdbx_description
1 polymer ?
#
loop_
_entity_poly.entity_id
_entity_poly.type
_entity_poly.pdbx_seq_one_letter_code
_entity_poly.pdbx_strand_id
1 'polypeptide(L)'
;METDKDTAASGERGLLIDPKSVLLPKKEGAVPASTERVNAGILLEQETSAKLGGTAQNPPEQKSGASVAEGNARTPRTFAPGGSAESVPQKKEESAVRPIETYQGDIESLVQNKNLSVVSIAAAEAIRRSHTPHAAPEASSIAPATEWLNWLGGRLAMVMGGVFFFAAAAGLLAYFFLRPVPSVPPNTAADAPFILVDDTRGIAFAEADFTRPIAMGAFNDMRKNVALSLGLIERIYPATMSTNADGVAVYTLIDAQKLLALLGPTAPQELVRTVEPAPYLFGAHVFDDHQAFLMLTVDSYEQAFAGMLGWEATMQSDLAPLFTRTPRPHIPEEGLATSTPEQRAIVTGFTDVVVENHDARVIKNEYGDILLLWTFLDRSTLLITTNEYTLREIVSRISNAPVR
;
A
#
# COMPACT_ATOMS: atom_id res chain seq x y z
N MET A 1 -49.82 -37.24 -61.49
CA MET A 1 -49.42 -35.82 -61.43
C MET A 1 -50.07 -35.30 -60.17
N GLU A 2 -49.29 -34.65 -59.29
CA GLU A 2 -49.59 -34.27 -57.90
C GLU A 2 -50.03 -35.45 -57.00
N THR A 3 -49.23 -35.95 -56.04
CA THR A 3 -48.91 -35.37 -54.71
C THR A 3 -50.14 -35.11 -53.84
N ASP A 4 -50.46 -36.10 -53.00
CA ASP A 4 -51.19 -35.88 -51.76
C ASP A 4 -50.57 -36.77 -50.66
N LYS A 5 -50.36 -36.21 -49.47
CA LYS A 5 -49.90 -36.93 -48.29
C LYS A 5 -50.17 -36.12 -47.02
N ASP A 6 -51.01 -36.69 -46.17
CA ASP A 6 -51.33 -36.24 -44.83
C ASP A 6 -50.09 -35.88 -43.97
N THR A 7 -50.28 -34.98 -43.01
CA THR A 7 -50.24 -35.34 -41.57
C THR A 7 -50.92 -34.26 -40.74
N ALA A 8 -51.72 -34.67 -39.75
CA ALA A 8 -52.54 -33.80 -38.92
C ALA A 8 -51.74 -33.07 -37.81
N ALA A 9 -52.29 -31.95 -37.33
CA ALA A 9 -51.90 -31.31 -36.06
C ALA A 9 -53.15 -31.04 -35.21
N SER A 10 -53.13 -31.53 -33.97
CA SER A 10 -54.17 -31.29 -32.96
C SER A 10 -54.12 -29.85 -32.47
N GLY A 11 -55.27 -29.28 -32.10
CA GLY A 11 -55.38 -27.87 -31.70
C GLY A 11 -55.13 -27.61 -30.21
N GLU A 12 -54.88 -26.33 -29.91
CA GLU A 12 -55.01 -25.75 -28.57
C GLU A 12 -55.95 -24.54 -28.62
N ARG A 13 -56.72 -24.34 -27.55
CA ARG A 13 -57.68 -23.23 -27.43
C ARG A 13 -57.03 -22.06 -26.70
N GLY A 14 -56.95 -20.90 -27.33
CA GLY A 14 -56.52 -19.68 -26.65
C GLY A 14 -57.52 -19.24 -25.59
N LEU A 15 -57.05 -18.98 -24.37
CA LEU A 15 -57.79 -18.21 -23.36
C LEU A 15 -57.35 -16.74 -23.44
N LEU A 16 -58.26 -15.85 -23.85
CA LEU A 16 -58.10 -14.42 -23.59
C LEU A 16 -58.35 -14.16 -22.09
N ILE A 17 -57.41 -13.48 -21.43
CA ILE A 17 -57.59 -12.96 -20.06
C ILE A 17 -57.90 -11.46 -20.16
N ASP A 18 -59.11 -11.06 -19.76
CA ASP A 18 -59.56 -9.67 -19.75
C ASP A 18 -59.02 -8.92 -18.51
N PRO A 19 -58.20 -7.85 -18.68
CA PRO A 19 -57.54 -7.14 -17.60
C PRO A 19 -58.46 -6.29 -16.70
N LYS A 20 -59.79 -6.38 -16.82
CA LYS A 20 -60.76 -5.64 -15.97
C LYS A 20 -61.42 -6.47 -14.86
N SER A 21 -61.04 -7.73 -14.67
CA SER A 21 -61.70 -8.66 -13.74
C SER A 21 -61.06 -8.79 -12.34
N VAL A 22 -59.89 -8.20 -12.09
CA VAL A 22 -59.21 -8.27 -10.77
C VAL A 22 -59.59 -7.07 -9.90
N LEU A 23 -60.79 -7.12 -9.32
CA LEU A 23 -61.22 -6.19 -8.28
C LEU A 23 -60.83 -6.71 -6.89
N LEU A 24 -59.88 -6.03 -6.24
CA LEU A 24 -59.47 -6.30 -4.86
C LEU A 24 -60.56 -5.82 -3.86
N PRO A 25 -60.94 -6.62 -2.85
CA PRO A 25 -61.90 -6.19 -1.84
C PRO A 25 -61.28 -5.19 -0.85
N LYS A 26 -62.01 -4.11 -0.54
CA LYS A 26 -61.73 -3.24 0.61
C LYS A 26 -61.71 -4.07 1.90
N LYS A 27 -60.68 -3.89 2.73
CA LYS A 27 -60.70 -4.31 4.13
C LYS A 27 -60.18 -3.19 5.02
N GLU A 28 -61.07 -2.66 5.85
CA GLU A 28 -60.73 -1.75 6.94
C GLU A 28 -60.09 -2.57 8.08
N GLY A 29 -59.07 -2.01 8.73
CA GLY A 29 -58.33 -2.64 9.82
C GLY A 29 -57.44 -1.61 10.50
N ALA A 30 -57.49 -1.54 11.83
CA ALA A 30 -56.95 -0.42 12.60
C ALA A 30 -55.41 -0.39 12.68
N VAL A 31 -54.87 0.83 12.75
CA VAL A 31 -53.43 1.10 13.00
C VAL A 31 -53.22 1.29 14.52
N PRO A 32 -52.34 0.52 15.19
CA PRO A 32 -51.97 0.79 16.58
C PRO A 32 -51.05 2.03 16.67
N ALA A 33 -51.27 2.85 17.70
CA ALA A 33 -50.56 4.11 17.87
C ALA A 33 -49.20 3.94 18.55
N SER A 34 -48.11 4.07 17.80
CA SER A 34 -46.76 4.30 18.34
C SER A 34 -45.83 4.92 17.27
N THR A 35 -46.06 6.19 16.92
CA THR A 35 -45.11 6.97 16.11
C THR A 35 -45.18 8.44 16.51
N GLU A 36 -44.84 8.71 17.76
CA GLU A 36 -44.62 10.08 18.23
C GLU A 36 -43.36 10.64 17.58
N ARG A 37 -43.53 11.64 16.70
CA ARG A 37 -42.42 12.24 15.95
C ARG A 37 -41.64 13.16 16.88
N VAL A 38 -40.50 12.69 17.38
CA VAL A 38 -39.56 13.54 18.12
C VAL A 38 -39.06 14.65 17.18
N ASN A 39 -39.33 15.88 17.57
CA ASN A 39 -39.14 17.07 16.75
C ASN A 39 -37.68 17.56 16.84
N ALA A 40 -37.00 17.72 15.70
CA ALA A 40 -35.56 17.96 15.63
C ALA A 40 -35.07 19.34 16.14
N GLY A 41 -35.96 20.15 16.72
CA GLY A 41 -35.62 21.47 17.27
C GLY A 41 -34.99 21.45 18.67
N ILE A 42 -35.18 20.39 19.46
CA ILE A 42 -34.87 20.41 20.91
C ILE A 42 -33.39 20.03 21.20
N LEU A 43 -32.70 19.35 20.28
CA LEU A 43 -31.29 18.99 20.45
C LEU A 43 -30.31 20.16 20.24
N LEU A 44 -30.72 21.22 19.53
CA LEU A 44 -29.81 22.32 19.17
C LEU A 44 -29.62 23.35 20.31
N GLU A 45 -30.54 23.42 21.28
CA GLU A 45 -30.40 24.30 22.46
C GLU A 45 -29.50 23.70 23.56
N GLN A 46 -29.26 22.38 23.54
CA GLN A 46 -28.34 21.74 24.49
C GLN A 46 -26.86 22.00 24.15
N GLU A 47 -26.49 22.16 22.87
CA GLU A 47 -25.10 22.46 22.48
C GLU A 47 -24.69 23.92 22.70
N THR A 48 -25.64 24.87 22.67
CA THR A 48 -25.34 26.29 22.91
C THR A 48 -25.05 26.65 24.37
N SER A 49 -25.39 25.76 25.32
CA SER A 49 -25.27 26.02 26.76
C SER A 49 -23.95 25.51 27.38
N ALA A 50 -23.08 24.84 26.61
CA ALA A 50 -21.88 24.15 27.12
C ALA A 50 -20.55 24.91 26.90
N LYS A 51 -20.57 26.18 26.46
CA LYS A 51 -19.36 27.01 26.25
C LYS A 51 -19.31 28.23 27.17
N LEU A 52 -18.81 28.06 28.40
CA LEU A 52 -18.22 29.15 29.20
C LEU A 52 -17.44 28.63 30.43
N GLY A 53 -16.15 29.01 30.52
CA GLY A 53 -15.26 28.75 31.66
C GLY A 53 -14.28 27.57 31.43
N GLY A 54 -12.96 27.73 31.52
CA GLY A 54 -12.22 28.99 31.66
C GLY A 54 -10.70 28.81 31.56
N THR A 55 -10.07 29.89 31.07
CA THR A 55 -8.78 30.47 31.53
C THR A 55 -7.46 29.78 31.13
N ALA A 56 -6.50 30.61 30.73
CA ALA A 56 -5.19 30.24 30.19
C ALA A 56 -4.07 30.23 31.26
N GLN A 57 -2.95 29.55 30.98
CA GLN A 57 -1.60 30.15 30.88
C GLN A 57 -0.49 29.15 30.50
N ASN A 58 0.65 29.70 30.03
CA ASN A 58 1.83 28.97 29.53
C ASN A 58 2.72 28.39 30.67
N PRO A 59 3.59 27.40 30.36
CA PRO A 59 4.51 26.79 31.32
C PRO A 59 5.83 27.59 31.51
N PRO A 60 6.47 27.49 32.68
CA PRO A 60 7.87 27.91 32.89
C PRO A 60 8.86 26.73 32.96
N GLU A 61 10.13 27.04 32.68
CA GLU A 61 11.28 26.13 32.82
C GLU A 61 11.64 25.85 34.29
N GLN A 62 12.30 24.71 34.58
CA GLN A 62 13.32 24.68 35.64
C GLN A 62 14.41 23.60 35.42
N LYS A 63 15.60 23.87 35.99
CA LYS A 63 16.87 23.15 35.76
C LYS A 63 17.29 22.27 36.95
N SER A 64 18.33 21.45 36.71
CA SER A 64 19.23 20.78 37.68
C SER A 64 18.80 19.39 38.16
N GLY A 65 19.67 18.36 38.22
CA GLY A 65 21.06 18.25 37.74
C GLY A 65 21.84 17.07 38.38
N ALA A 66 22.85 16.51 37.67
CA ALA A 66 23.86 15.51 38.14
C ALA A 66 23.33 14.12 38.58
N SER A 67 24.06 12.97 38.55
CA SER A 67 25.30 12.45 37.90
C SER A 67 25.28 10.90 38.14
N VAL A 68 25.83 9.97 37.34
CA VAL A 68 27.27 9.54 37.26
C VAL A 68 27.42 8.39 36.22
N ALA A 69 28.46 8.46 35.37
CA ALA A 69 29.26 7.41 34.64
C ALA A 69 28.57 6.24 33.87
N GLU A 70 29.16 5.56 32.87
CA GLU A 70 30.52 5.49 32.25
C GLU A 70 30.43 5.56 30.69
N GLY A 71 31.50 5.68 29.88
CA GLY A 71 32.93 5.91 30.16
C GLY A 71 33.91 5.10 29.26
N ASN A 72 34.28 5.56 28.05
CA ASN A 72 35.45 5.00 27.32
C ASN A 72 36.07 5.96 26.28
N ALA A 73 37.40 6.10 26.30
CA ALA A 73 38.19 6.81 25.27
C ALA A 73 39.61 6.21 25.20
N ARG A 74 40.22 6.14 24.00
CA ARG A 74 41.57 5.60 23.79
C ARG A 74 42.47 6.55 23.01
N THR A 75 43.69 6.76 23.54
CA THR A 75 44.85 7.35 22.87
C THR A 75 45.61 6.32 22.01
N PRO A 76 46.64 6.72 21.24
CA PRO A 76 48.00 6.44 21.72
C PRO A 76 49.04 7.57 21.45
N ARG A 77 50.28 7.36 21.93
CA ARG A 77 51.41 8.31 21.94
C ARG A 77 52.58 7.92 21.01
N THR A 78 53.34 8.94 20.65
CA THR A 78 54.78 9.06 20.30
C THR A 78 55.74 7.89 20.64
N PHE A 79 56.75 7.67 19.77
CA PHE A 79 58.13 7.35 20.20
C PHE A 79 59.20 7.84 19.19
N ALA A 80 60.37 8.21 19.71
CA ALA A 80 61.64 8.45 19.01
C ALA A 80 62.80 7.96 19.90
N PRO A 81 63.95 7.57 19.33
CA PRO A 81 65.25 8.18 19.69
C PRO A 81 66.21 8.26 18.46
N GLY A 82 67.43 8.84 18.48
CA GLY A 82 68.24 9.47 19.54
C GLY A 82 69.68 8.92 19.53
N GLY A 83 70.71 9.77 19.43
CA GLY A 83 72.13 9.36 19.50
C GLY A 83 73.12 10.46 19.07
N SER A 84 74.21 10.64 19.83
CA SER A 84 75.23 11.70 19.64
C SER A 84 76.65 11.14 19.82
N ALA A 85 77.62 11.51 18.96
CA ALA A 85 79.06 11.48 19.27
C ALA A 85 79.93 12.22 18.21
N GLU A 86 80.50 13.32 18.66
CA GLU A 86 81.78 13.98 18.34
C GLU A 86 82.89 13.25 17.52
N SER A 87 83.55 13.97 16.61
CA SER A 87 85.01 13.90 16.38
C SER A 87 85.54 15.12 15.61
N VAL A 88 86.80 15.50 15.88
CA VAL A 88 87.50 16.68 15.33
C VAL A 88 88.57 16.24 14.29
N PRO A 89 89.38 17.13 13.67
CA PRO A 89 89.42 17.32 12.23
C PRO A 89 90.54 16.54 11.50
N GLN A 90 90.45 16.44 10.17
CA GLN A 90 91.63 16.22 9.33
C GLN A 90 91.77 17.25 8.20
N LYS A 91 92.99 17.78 8.12
CA LYS A 91 93.48 18.77 7.15
C LYS A 91 94.43 18.08 6.17
N LYS A 92 94.12 18.16 4.88
CA LYS A 92 95.00 18.09 3.68
C LYS A 92 94.07 18.35 2.48
N GLU A 93 94.43 19.05 1.42
CA GLU A 93 95.67 19.73 1.02
C GLU A 93 95.27 20.85 0.05
N GLU A 94 96.12 21.84 -0.23
CA GLU A 94 95.82 22.86 -1.26
C GLU A 94 95.74 22.19 -2.63
N SER A 95 94.51 21.98 -3.11
CA SER A 95 94.27 21.47 -4.46
C SER A 95 94.34 22.62 -5.45
N ALA A 96 95.33 22.61 -6.33
CA ALA A 96 95.49 23.56 -7.43
C ALA A 96 94.46 23.31 -8.56
N VAL A 97 93.18 23.34 -8.19
CA VAL A 97 92.02 23.14 -9.06
C VAL A 97 91.09 24.33 -8.86
N ARG A 98 90.61 24.92 -9.96
CA ARG A 98 89.69 26.06 -9.90
C ARG A 98 88.45 25.66 -9.11
N PRO A 99 87.93 26.51 -8.19
CA PRO A 99 86.66 26.24 -7.52
C PRO A 99 85.58 25.94 -8.55
N ILE A 100 84.82 24.86 -8.33
CA ILE A 100 83.70 24.52 -9.21
C ILE A 100 82.67 25.63 -9.09
N GLU A 101 82.33 26.25 -10.22
CA GLU A 101 81.30 27.29 -10.29
C GLU A 101 79.96 26.69 -9.81
N THR A 102 79.37 27.33 -8.80
CA THR A 102 78.07 26.92 -8.27
C THR A 102 77.02 27.93 -8.71
N TYR A 103 75.79 27.46 -8.97
CA TYR A 103 74.65 28.32 -9.32
C TYR A 103 74.43 29.48 -8.36
N GLN A 104 74.85 29.36 -7.08
CA GLN A 104 74.80 30.45 -6.12
C GLN A 104 75.78 31.59 -6.47
N GLY A 105 77.04 31.26 -6.80
CA GLY A 105 78.06 32.24 -7.19
C GLY A 105 77.74 32.93 -8.52
N ASP A 106 77.18 32.19 -9.49
CA ASP A 106 76.73 32.75 -10.77
C ASP A 106 75.65 33.81 -10.57
N ILE A 107 74.65 33.52 -9.72
CA ILE A 107 73.56 34.46 -9.43
C ILE A 107 74.07 35.70 -8.68
N GLU A 108 74.98 35.55 -7.69
CA GLU A 108 75.59 36.70 -7.01
C GLU A 108 76.37 37.59 -8.00
N SER A 109 77.13 37.00 -8.93
CA SER A 109 77.86 37.75 -9.96
C SER A 109 76.95 38.55 -10.89
N LEU A 110 75.76 38.02 -11.21
CA LEU A 110 74.78 38.65 -12.09
C LEU A 110 74.01 39.78 -11.38
N VAL A 111 73.72 39.63 -10.09
CA VAL A 111 73.12 40.69 -9.27
C VAL A 111 74.11 41.86 -9.10
N GLN A 112 75.37 41.59 -8.75
CA GLN A 112 76.38 42.63 -8.54
C GLN A 112 76.83 43.33 -9.84
N ASN A 113 77.16 42.58 -10.89
CA ASN A 113 77.78 43.17 -12.09
C ASN A 113 76.78 43.68 -13.15
N LYS A 114 75.50 43.28 -13.08
CA LYS A 114 74.48 43.68 -14.08
C LYS A 114 73.29 44.45 -13.49
N ASN A 115 73.35 44.86 -12.22
CA ASN A 115 72.27 45.57 -11.51
C ASN A 115 70.89 44.87 -11.63
N LEU A 116 70.88 43.54 -11.69
CA LEU A 116 69.63 42.77 -11.79
C LEU A 116 68.99 42.65 -10.39
N SER A 117 67.80 43.21 -10.25
CA SER A 117 67.08 43.18 -8.97
C SER A 117 66.54 41.78 -8.68
N VAL A 118 66.65 41.34 -7.43
CA VAL A 118 66.02 40.10 -6.93
C VAL A 118 64.51 40.06 -7.27
N VAL A 119 63.86 41.23 -7.29
CA VAL A 119 62.45 41.39 -7.70
C VAL A 119 62.23 41.05 -9.17
N SER A 120 63.16 41.40 -10.07
CA SER A 120 63.08 41.03 -11.50
C SER A 120 63.29 39.54 -11.75
N ILE A 121 64.15 38.89 -10.95
CA ILE A 121 64.36 37.43 -11.02
C ILE A 121 63.10 36.69 -10.53
N ALA A 122 62.51 37.14 -9.41
CA ALA A 122 61.25 36.61 -8.91
C ALA A 122 60.08 36.84 -9.89
N ALA A 123 60.02 38.01 -10.54
CA ALA A 123 59.02 38.29 -11.58
C ALA A 123 59.21 37.40 -12.82
N ALA A 124 60.44 37.21 -13.30
CA ALA A 124 60.74 36.33 -14.43
C ALA A 124 60.39 34.86 -14.14
N GLU A 125 60.69 34.37 -12.93
CA GLU A 125 60.32 33.02 -12.49
C GLU A 125 58.80 32.87 -12.27
N ALA A 126 58.10 33.92 -11.82
CA ALA A 126 56.64 33.93 -11.76
C ALA A 126 56.01 33.89 -13.17
N ILE A 127 56.54 34.66 -14.12
CA ILE A 127 56.14 34.62 -15.54
C ILE A 127 56.41 33.23 -16.13
N ARG A 128 57.56 32.63 -15.85
CA ARG A 128 57.90 31.27 -16.30
C ARG A 128 56.95 30.21 -15.73
N ARG A 129 56.56 30.31 -14.45
CA ARG A 129 55.55 29.41 -13.84
C ARG A 129 54.16 29.61 -14.47
N SER A 130 53.82 30.83 -14.89
CA SER A 130 52.60 31.12 -15.66
C SER A 130 52.60 30.59 -17.09
N HIS A 131 53.71 29.97 -17.56
CA HIS A 131 53.84 29.37 -18.89
C HIS A 131 53.99 27.84 -18.85
N THR A 132 53.36 27.20 -17.86
CA THR A 132 52.97 25.79 -17.98
C THR A 132 51.84 25.71 -19.02
N PRO A 133 51.93 24.86 -20.06
CA PRO A 133 51.13 25.03 -21.27
C PRO A 133 49.66 24.59 -21.12
N HIS A 134 48.83 25.51 -20.65
CA HIS A 134 47.46 25.68 -21.15
C HIS A 134 47.28 27.12 -21.67
N ALA A 135 46.40 27.27 -22.66
CA ALA A 135 46.37 28.36 -23.65
C ALA A 135 46.38 29.81 -23.11
N ALA A 136 46.80 30.73 -23.99
CA ALA A 136 47.07 32.14 -23.73
C ALA A 136 45.86 32.96 -23.21
N PRO A 137 46.11 34.06 -22.48
CA PRO A 137 45.08 35.04 -22.12
C PRO A 137 44.88 36.07 -23.24
N GLU A 138 43.71 36.11 -23.86
CA GLU A 138 43.27 37.30 -24.61
C GLU A 138 42.66 38.34 -23.65
N ALA A 139 42.96 39.60 -23.91
CA ALA A 139 42.51 40.72 -23.09
C ALA A 139 41.18 41.30 -23.57
N SER A 140 40.39 41.76 -22.60
CA SER A 140 39.31 42.76 -22.77
C SER A 140 38.23 42.48 -23.83
N SER A 141 37.18 41.77 -23.41
CA SER A 141 35.84 42.34 -23.57
C SER A 141 35.18 42.43 -22.19
N ILE A 142 34.41 43.48 -21.95
CA ILE A 142 33.53 43.53 -20.77
C ILE A 142 32.40 42.55 -21.06
N ALA A 143 32.47 41.36 -20.49
CA ALA A 143 31.42 40.36 -20.62
C ALA A 143 30.09 40.99 -20.20
N PRO A 144 29.05 41.01 -21.07
CA PRO A 144 27.78 41.59 -20.70
C PRO A 144 27.19 40.80 -19.54
N ALA A 145 26.42 41.47 -18.67
CA ALA A 145 25.79 40.89 -17.48
C ALA A 145 24.71 39.82 -17.78
N THR A 146 24.69 39.26 -18.99
CA THR A 146 23.86 38.15 -19.47
C THR A 146 24.50 36.78 -19.24
N GLU A 147 25.83 36.62 -19.17
CA GLU A 147 26.43 35.27 -19.04
C GLU A 147 26.19 34.63 -17.66
N TRP A 148 26.41 35.37 -16.57
CA TRP A 148 26.09 34.87 -15.22
C TRP A 148 24.58 34.62 -15.05
N LEU A 149 23.76 35.45 -15.71
CA LEU A 149 22.30 35.33 -15.73
C LEU A 149 21.84 34.09 -16.51
N ASN A 150 22.52 33.75 -17.62
CA ASN A 150 22.29 32.53 -18.39
C ASN A 150 22.80 31.27 -17.65
N TRP A 151 23.85 31.37 -16.85
CA TRP A 151 24.31 30.27 -15.99
C TRP A 151 23.36 30.00 -14.82
N LEU A 152 22.86 31.06 -14.16
CA LEU A 152 21.80 30.95 -13.16
C LEU A 152 20.48 30.46 -13.78
N GLY A 153 20.10 31.04 -14.92
CA GLY A 153 18.90 30.70 -15.68
C GLY A 153 18.91 29.28 -16.21
N GLY A 154 20.07 28.78 -16.69
CA GLY A 154 20.23 27.39 -17.12
C GLY A 154 20.09 26.39 -15.96
N ARG A 155 20.67 26.69 -14.80
CA ARG A 155 20.47 25.86 -13.58
C ARG A 155 19.04 25.93 -13.08
N LEU A 156 18.42 27.11 -13.06
CA LEU A 156 17.03 27.29 -12.64
C LEU A 156 16.07 26.60 -13.62
N ALA A 157 16.32 26.68 -14.93
CA ALA A 157 15.56 25.96 -15.96
C ALA A 157 15.76 24.43 -15.86
N MET A 158 16.95 23.96 -15.47
CA MET A 158 17.19 22.53 -15.22
C MET A 158 16.45 22.03 -13.97
N VAL A 159 16.40 22.83 -12.89
CA VAL A 159 15.60 22.51 -11.69
C VAL A 159 14.11 22.58 -11.99
N MET A 160 13.62 23.65 -12.64
CA MET A 160 12.22 23.80 -13.04
C MET A 160 11.78 22.70 -14.01
N GLY A 161 12.63 22.35 -14.98
CA GLY A 161 12.43 21.23 -15.90
C GLY A 161 12.40 19.89 -15.16
N GLY A 162 13.32 19.67 -14.21
CA GLY A 162 13.32 18.49 -13.35
C GLY A 162 12.06 18.36 -12.51
N VAL A 163 11.61 19.44 -11.88
CA VAL A 163 10.34 19.51 -11.13
C VAL A 163 9.14 19.28 -12.04
N PHE A 164 9.14 19.85 -13.25
CA PHE A 164 8.07 19.63 -14.25
C PHE A 164 8.02 18.18 -14.72
N PHE A 165 9.16 17.57 -15.06
CA PHE A 165 9.23 16.15 -15.44
C PHE A 165 8.84 15.24 -14.27
N PHE A 166 9.23 15.57 -13.03
CA PHE A 166 8.83 14.82 -11.84
C PHE A 166 7.33 14.96 -11.57
N ALA A 167 6.76 16.16 -11.69
CA ALA A 167 5.32 16.39 -11.56
C ALA A 167 4.51 15.72 -12.69
N ALA A 168 5.03 15.70 -13.92
CA ALA A 168 4.43 14.99 -15.05
C ALA A 168 4.48 13.46 -14.85
N ALA A 169 5.61 12.92 -14.38
CA ALA A 169 5.74 11.50 -14.06
C ALA A 169 4.84 11.09 -12.86
N ALA A 170 4.79 11.90 -11.81
CA ALA A 170 3.90 11.71 -10.66
C ALA A 170 2.43 11.83 -11.07
N GLY A 171 2.08 12.78 -11.94
CA GLY A 171 0.75 12.93 -12.50
C GLY A 171 0.34 11.78 -13.42
N LEU A 172 1.28 11.23 -14.20
CA LEU A 172 1.04 10.05 -15.04
C LEU A 172 0.84 8.80 -14.17
N LEU A 173 1.67 8.59 -13.15
CA LEU A 173 1.47 7.55 -12.13
C LEU A 173 0.11 7.70 -11.44
N ALA A 174 -0.20 8.89 -10.92
CA ALA A 174 -1.49 9.17 -10.29
C ALA A 174 -2.65 8.89 -11.26
N TYR A 175 -2.55 9.26 -12.54
CA TYR A 175 -3.58 8.95 -13.52
C TYR A 175 -3.76 7.44 -13.77
N PHE A 176 -2.70 6.63 -13.74
CA PHE A 176 -2.85 5.16 -13.81
C PHE A 176 -3.43 4.55 -12.53
N PHE A 177 -3.15 5.12 -11.35
CA PHE A 177 -3.67 4.62 -10.07
C PHE A 177 -5.06 5.15 -9.66
N LEU A 178 -5.49 6.33 -10.15
CA LEU A 178 -6.77 6.96 -9.79
C LEU A 178 -7.85 6.85 -10.88
N ARG A 179 -7.63 6.11 -11.97
CA ARG A 179 -8.68 5.83 -12.96
C ARG A 179 -9.84 5.07 -12.30
N PRO A 180 -11.08 5.59 -12.34
CA PRO A 180 -12.23 4.82 -11.86
C PRO A 180 -12.38 3.55 -12.71
N VAL A 181 -12.37 2.39 -12.05
CA VAL A 181 -12.67 1.13 -12.74
C VAL A 181 -14.16 1.10 -13.11
N PRO A 182 -14.54 0.79 -14.36
CA PRO A 182 -15.94 0.78 -14.76
C PRO A 182 -16.77 -0.21 -13.92
N SER A 183 -17.93 0.25 -13.45
CA SER A 183 -18.95 -0.65 -12.87
C SER A 183 -19.59 -1.48 -13.98
N VAL A 184 -19.83 -2.77 -13.70
CA VAL A 184 -20.62 -3.62 -14.62
C VAL A 184 -22.06 -3.06 -14.71
N PRO A 185 -22.65 -2.92 -15.90
CA PRO A 185 -24.05 -2.48 -16.03
C PRO A 185 -25.02 -3.43 -15.31
N PRO A 186 -26.08 -2.92 -14.65
CA PRO A 186 -27.01 -3.75 -13.86
C PRO A 186 -27.81 -4.79 -14.67
N ASN A 187 -27.75 -4.72 -16.01
CA ASN A 187 -28.42 -5.67 -16.92
C ASN A 187 -27.49 -6.79 -17.42
N THR A 188 -26.21 -6.80 -17.03
CA THR A 188 -25.34 -7.95 -17.26
C THR A 188 -25.69 -9.03 -16.25
N ALA A 189 -26.23 -10.16 -16.72
CA ALA A 189 -26.62 -11.29 -15.88
C ALA A 189 -25.40 -11.91 -15.19
N ALA A 190 -25.07 -11.43 -13.99
CA ALA A 190 -24.27 -12.18 -13.03
C ALA A 190 -25.16 -13.30 -12.47
N ASP A 191 -24.62 -14.51 -12.35
CA ASP A 191 -25.34 -15.62 -11.73
C ASP A 191 -25.81 -15.22 -10.33
N ALA A 192 -27.06 -15.57 -10.00
CA ALA A 192 -27.64 -15.28 -8.69
C ALA A 192 -26.74 -15.86 -7.59
N PRO A 193 -26.49 -15.11 -6.50
CA PRO A 193 -25.68 -15.62 -5.41
C PRO A 193 -26.40 -16.81 -4.74
N PHE A 194 -25.63 -17.81 -4.35
CA PHE A 194 -26.14 -19.03 -3.71
C PHE A 194 -26.48 -18.82 -2.21
N ILE A 195 -26.26 -17.61 -1.69
CA ILE A 195 -26.74 -17.14 -0.39
C ILE A 195 -27.46 -15.80 -0.59
N LEU A 196 -28.30 -15.41 0.38
CA LEU A 196 -28.96 -14.11 0.38
C LEU A 196 -27.95 -12.97 0.64
N VAL A 197 -27.90 -11.99 -0.26
CA VAL A 197 -27.10 -10.75 -0.15
C VAL A 197 -28.01 -9.54 -0.34
N ASP A 198 -27.67 -8.40 0.26
CA ASP A 198 -28.53 -7.22 0.30
C ASP A 198 -28.31 -6.30 -0.92
N ASP A 199 -27.08 -6.27 -1.43
CA ASP A 199 -26.72 -5.60 -2.69
C ASP A 199 -25.67 -6.41 -3.46
N THR A 200 -25.55 -6.18 -4.77
CA THR A 200 -24.62 -6.87 -5.66
C THR A 200 -24.02 -5.90 -6.68
N ARG A 201 -22.72 -5.68 -6.57
CA ARG A 201 -21.99 -4.69 -7.36
C ARG A 201 -20.87 -5.34 -8.16
N GLY A 202 -20.92 -5.13 -9.48
CA GLY A 202 -19.93 -5.67 -10.40
C GLY A 202 -18.82 -4.67 -10.72
N ILE A 203 -17.60 -5.19 -10.84
CA ILE A 203 -16.42 -4.42 -11.26
C ILE A 203 -15.83 -5.01 -12.55
N ALA A 204 -15.68 -4.16 -13.57
CA ALA A 204 -15.22 -4.55 -14.90
C ALA A 204 -13.78 -4.10 -15.15
N PHE A 205 -12.88 -5.06 -15.38
CA PHE A 205 -11.50 -4.81 -15.79
C PHE A 205 -11.37 -4.98 -17.30
N ALA A 206 -10.55 -4.16 -17.98
CA ALA A 206 -10.05 -4.58 -19.28
C ALA A 206 -9.20 -5.85 -19.10
N GLU A 207 -9.17 -6.75 -20.08
CA GLU A 207 -8.49 -8.05 -19.93
C GLU A 207 -7.00 -7.91 -19.59
N ALA A 208 -6.32 -6.89 -20.14
CA ALA A 208 -4.93 -6.56 -19.82
C ALA A 208 -4.74 -5.87 -18.45
N ASP A 209 -5.79 -5.25 -17.90
CA ASP A 209 -5.74 -4.50 -16.64
C ASP A 209 -6.07 -5.38 -15.42
N PHE A 210 -6.51 -6.63 -15.61
CA PHE A 210 -6.75 -7.59 -14.52
C PHE A 210 -5.44 -8.14 -13.94
N THR A 211 -4.67 -7.26 -13.33
CA THR A 211 -3.39 -7.53 -12.64
C THR A 211 -3.57 -7.36 -11.14
N ARG A 212 -2.77 -8.08 -10.34
CA ARG A 212 -2.90 -8.05 -8.87
C ARG A 212 -2.90 -6.63 -8.26
N PRO A 213 -2.01 -5.68 -8.65
CA PRO A 213 -2.03 -4.34 -8.05
C PRO A 213 -3.31 -3.56 -8.33
N ILE A 214 -3.82 -3.63 -9.57
CA ILE A 214 -5.04 -2.91 -9.99
C ILE A 214 -6.27 -3.53 -9.33
N ALA A 215 -6.39 -4.86 -9.39
CA ALA A 215 -7.52 -5.58 -8.80
C ALA A 215 -7.56 -5.47 -7.27
N MET A 216 -6.43 -5.65 -6.56
CA MET A 216 -6.38 -5.50 -5.10
C MET A 216 -6.69 -4.07 -4.65
N GLY A 217 -6.22 -3.05 -5.39
CA GLY A 217 -6.59 -1.66 -5.15
C GLY A 217 -8.11 -1.47 -5.27
N ALA A 218 -8.67 -1.86 -6.41
CA ALA A 218 -10.08 -1.64 -6.69
C ALA A 218 -11.03 -2.46 -5.79
N PHE A 219 -10.68 -3.70 -5.41
CA PHE A 219 -11.44 -4.48 -4.42
C PHE A 219 -11.43 -3.82 -3.03
N ASN A 220 -10.28 -3.28 -2.60
CA ASN A 220 -10.16 -2.58 -1.33
C ASN A 220 -10.93 -1.25 -1.34
N ASP A 221 -10.92 -0.54 -2.48
CA ASP A 221 -11.69 0.69 -2.65
C ASP A 221 -13.20 0.42 -2.70
N MET A 222 -13.65 -0.66 -3.37
CA MET A 222 -15.05 -1.09 -3.28
C MET A 222 -15.45 -1.42 -1.84
N ARG A 223 -14.68 -2.29 -1.16
CA ARG A 223 -14.90 -2.66 0.25
C ARG A 223 -15.04 -1.43 1.15
N LYS A 224 -14.17 -0.43 1.00
CA LYS A 224 -14.20 0.79 1.83
C LYS A 224 -15.36 1.73 1.53
N ASN A 225 -15.96 1.63 0.34
CA ASN A 225 -17.05 2.49 -0.13
C ASN A 225 -18.37 1.70 -0.28
N VAL A 226 -18.55 0.63 0.51
CA VAL A 226 -19.84 -0.05 0.72
C VAL A 226 -20.78 0.95 1.38
N ALA A 227 -21.97 1.17 0.81
CA ALA A 227 -22.92 2.18 1.29
C ALA A 227 -24.16 1.55 1.97
N LEU A 228 -23.95 0.43 2.67
CA LEU A 228 -25.01 -0.34 3.32
C LEU A 228 -25.10 -0.07 4.83
N SER A 229 -26.24 -0.45 5.41
CA SER A 229 -26.45 -0.40 6.87
C SER A 229 -25.72 -1.53 7.59
N LEU A 230 -25.52 -1.37 8.91
CA LEU A 230 -24.94 -2.37 9.80
C LEU A 230 -25.67 -3.72 9.68
N GLY A 231 -24.91 -4.82 9.59
CA GLY A 231 -25.40 -6.19 9.43
C GLY A 231 -25.70 -6.62 7.99
N LEU A 232 -25.60 -5.71 7.01
CA LEU A 232 -25.86 -6.02 5.60
C LEU A 232 -24.59 -6.47 4.86
N ILE A 233 -24.79 -7.23 3.78
CA ILE A 233 -23.74 -7.79 2.93
C ILE A 233 -23.87 -7.29 1.48
N GLU A 234 -22.79 -6.68 0.98
CA GLU A 234 -22.60 -6.37 -0.44
C GLU A 234 -21.77 -7.48 -1.10
N ARG A 235 -22.28 -8.10 -2.16
CA ARG A 235 -21.50 -8.97 -3.05
C ARG A 235 -20.72 -8.13 -4.05
N ILE A 236 -19.42 -8.40 -4.14
CA ILE A 236 -18.51 -7.77 -5.09
C ILE A 236 -18.06 -8.83 -6.10
N TYR A 237 -18.45 -8.71 -7.37
CA TYR A 237 -18.09 -9.68 -8.41
C TYR A 237 -17.21 -9.07 -9.51
N PRO A 238 -16.02 -9.63 -9.78
CA PRO A 238 -15.16 -9.19 -10.88
C PRO A 238 -15.57 -9.80 -12.23
N ALA A 239 -15.47 -8.99 -13.28
CA ALA A 239 -15.62 -9.40 -14.67
C ALA A 239 -14.53 -8.80 -15.55
N THR A 240 -14.12 -9.49 -16.62
CA THR A 240 -13.34 -8.89 -17.71
C THR A 240 -14.26 -8.36 -18.79
N MET A 241 -13.98 -7.16 -19.29
CA MET A 241 -14.66 -6.54 -20.42
C MET A 241 -13.84 -6.71 -21.69
N SER A 242 -14.45 -7.32 -22.72
CA SER A 242 -13.96 -7.36 -24.09
C SER A 242 -14.92 -6.62 -25.02
N THR A 243 -14.52 -6.38 -26.27
CA THR A 243 -15.40 -5.80 -27.30
C THR A 243 -15.60 -6.83 -28.39
N ASN A 244 -16.85 -7.19 -28.68
CA ASN A 244 -17.19 -8.12 -29.75
C ASN A 244 -16.97 -7.48 -31.13
N ALA A 245 -17.00 -8.28 -32.20
CA ALA A 245 -16.86 -7.82 -33.58
C ALA A 245 -17.83 -6.67 -33.96
N ASP A 246 -19.02 -6.65 -33.34
CA ASP A 246 -20.05 -5.61 -33.55
C ASP A 246 -19.82 -4.32 -32.75
N GLY A 247 -18.69 -4.18 -32.04
CA GLY A 247 -18.38 -3.01 -31.20
C GLY A 247 -19.09 -3.00 -29.84
N VAL A 248 -19.82 -4.05 -29.49
CA VAL A 248 -20.55 -4.19 -28.22
C VAL A 248 -19.63 -4.69 -27.11
N ALA A 249 -19.67 -4.06 -25.94
CA ALA A 249 -18.97 -4.52 -24.75
C ALA A 249 -19.57 -5.83 -24.22
N VAL A 250 -18.74 -6.85 -24.08
CA VAL A 250 -19.10 -8.16 -23.49
C VAL A 250 -18.37 -8.28 -22.16
N TYR A 251 -19.12 -8.65 -21.12
CA TYR A 251 -18.59 -8.87 -19.77
C TYR A 251 -18.59 -10.36 -19.46
N THR A 252 -17.42 -10.90 -19.14
CA THR A 252 -17.23 -12.29 -18.73
C THR A 252 -16.87 -12.32 -17.26
N LEU A 253 -17.63 -13.03 -16.42
CA LEU A 253 -17.28 -13.20 -15.00
C LEU A 253 -15.91 -13.86 -14.88
N ILE A 254 -15.09 -13.36 -13.95
CA ILE A 254 -13.83 -14.00 -13.57
C ILE A 254 -14.16 -15.17 -12.66
N ASP A 255 -13.57 -16.33 -12.94
CA ASP A 255 -13.75 -17.56 -12.16
C ASP A 255 -13.01 -17.52 -10.81
N ALA A 256 -13.42 -18.40 -9.90
CA ALA A 256 -12.88 -18.48 -8.54
C ALA A 256 -11.40 -18.87 -8.49
N GLN A 257 -10.92 -19.71 -9.42
CA GLN A 257 -9.52 -20.15 -9.46
C GLN A 257 -8.61 -18.97 -9.84
N LYS A 258 -8.99 -18.23 -10.88
CA LYS A 258 -8.33 -17.01 -11.35
C LYS A 258 -8.40 -15.87 -10.33
N LEU A 259 -9.50 -15.74 -9.60
CA LEU A 259 -9.60 -14.80 -8.48
C LEU A 259 -8.66 -15.23 -7.34
N LEU A 260 -8.70 -16.48 -6.89
CA LEU A 260 -7.85 -16.96 -5.80
C LEU A 260 -6.36 -16.85 -6.15
N ALA A 261 -5.96 -17.22 -7.37
CA ALA A 261 -4.58 -17.08 -7.84
C ALA A 261 -4.11 -15.61 -7.91
N LEU A 262 -5.01 -14.66 -8.10
CA LEU A 262 -4.70 -13.23 -8.05
C LEU A 262 -4.61 -12.71 -6.60
N LEU A 263 -5.54 -13.12 -5.73
CA LEU A 263 -5.53 -12.70 -4.32
C LEU A 263 -4.34 -13.31 -3.58
N GLY A 264 -4.18 -14.62 -3.68
CA GLY A 264 -3.14 -15.45 -3.07
C GLY A 264 -2.10 -15.97 -4.07
N PRO A 265 -1.14 -15.14 -4.51
CA PRO A 265 -0.09 -15.55 -5.44
C PRO A 265 0.86 -16.62 -4.86
N THR A 266 0.83 -16.86 -3.55
CA THR A 266 1.61 -17.92 -2.89
C THR A 266 0.74 -19.06 -2.34
N ALA A 267 -0.56 -19.08 -2.64
CA ALA A 267 -1.43 -20.20 -2.33
C ALA A 267 -0.92 -21.48 -3.04
N PRO A 268 -0.91 -22.65 -2.37
CA PRO A 268 -0.52 -23.92 -2.99
C PRO A 268 -1.34 -24.20 -4.26
N GLN A 269 -0.67 -24.68 -5.32
CA GLN A 269 -1.34 -24.89 -6.61
C GLN A 269 -2.43 -25.96 -6.51
N GLU A 270 -2.27 -26.92 -5.58
CA GLU A 270 -3.25 -27.93 -5.22
C GLU A 270 -4.56 -27.29 -4.75
N LEU A 271 -4.48 -26.28 -3.86
CA LEU A 271 -5.65 -25.54 -3.37
C LEU A 271 -6.39 -24.83 -4.51
N VAL A 272 -5.64 -24.11 -5.35
CA VAL A 272 -6.22 -23.36 -6.49
C VAL A 272 -6.92 -24.29 -7.48
N ARG A 273 -6.41 -25.50 -7.70
CA ARG A 273 -7.00 -26.50 -8.60
C ARG A 273 -8.23 -27.20 -8.01
N THR A 274 -8.29 -27.31 -6.68
CA THR A 274 -9.38 -27.93 -5.91
C THR A 274 -10.61 -27.00 -5.80
N VAL A 275 -10.42 -25.69 -5.94
CA VAL A 275 -11.52 -24.71 -5.97
C VAL A 275 -12.30 -24.82 -7.28
N GLU A 276 -13.63 -24.93 -7.20
CA GLU A 276 -14.49 -24.94 -8.39
C GLU A 276 -14.54 -23.54 -9.04
N PRO A 277 -14.51 -23.42 -10.38
CA PRO A 277 -14.56 -22.12 -11.07
C PRO A 277 -15.77 -21.24 -10.70
N ALA A 278 -16.92 -21.86 -10.42
CA ALA A 278 -18.14 -21.25 -9.91
C ALA A 278 -19.03 -22.34 -9.28
N PRO A 279 -19.85 -22.03 -8.26
CA PRO A 279 -20.09 -20.70 -7.71
C PRO A 279 -19.06 -20.30 -6.63
N TYR A 280 -18.88 -18.99 -6.48
CA TYR A 280 -18.11 -18.39 -5.39
C TYR A 280 -18.74 -17.05 -5.00
N LEU A 281 -18.34 -16.51 -3.84
CA LEU A 281 -18.81 -15.22 -3.37
C LEU A 281 -17.66 -14.45 -2.71
N PHE A 282 -17.27 -13.33 -3.30
CA PHE A 282 -16.44 -12.32 -2.66
C PHE A 282 -17.32 -11.12 -2.27
N GLY A 283 -17.12 -10.56 -1.08
CA GLY A 283 -17.98 -9.49 -0.60
C GLY A 283 -17.48 -8.77 0.65
N ALA A 284 -18.29 -7.83 1.11
CA ALA A 284 -18.06 -7.06 2.32
C ALA A 284 -19.31 -7.10 3.22
N HIS A 285 -19.09 -7.33 4.51
CA HIS A 285 -20.10 -7.29 5.56
C HIS A 285 -19.89 -6.03 6.42
N VAL A 286 -20.95 -5.25 6.62
CA VAL A 286 -20.87 -4.02 7.43
C VAL A 286 -21.00 -4.36 8.91
N PHE A 287 -19.90 -4.30 9.67
CA PHE A 287 -19.91 -4.54 11.12
C PHE A 287 -19.21 -3.41 11.91
N ASP A 288 -18.01 -3.65 12.44
CA ASP A 288 -17.17 -2.65 13.10
C ASP A 288 -16.30 -1.85 12.10
N ASP A 289 -16.12 -2.40 10.90
CA ASP A 289 -15.65 -1.81 9.63
C ASP A 289 -16.31 -2.63 8.50
N HIS A 290 -15.99 -2.36 7.24
CA HIS A 290 -16.38 -3.16 6.08
C HIS A 290 -15.54 -4.43 5.98
N GLN A 291 -16.01 -5.51 6.60
CA GLN A 291 -15.24 -6.75 6.75
C GLN A 291 -15.28 -7.59 5.47
N ALA A 292 -14.11 -7.86 4.90
CA ALA A 292 -13.99 -8.72 3.72
C ALA A 292 -14.32 -10.18 4.06
N PHE A 293 -14.97 -10.85 3.12
CA PHE A 293 -15.09 -12.30 3.14
C PHE A 293 -15.00 -12.88 1.73
N LEU A 294 -14.50 -14.12 1.66
CA LEU A 294 -14.41 -14.91 0.44
C LEU A 294 -14.93 -16.31 0.74
N MET A 295 -15.93 -16.74 -0.01
CA MET A 295 -16.50 -18.07 0.03
C MET A 295 -16.23 -18.79 -1.29
N LEU A 296 -15.65 -19.98 -1.20
CA LEU A 296 -15.20 -20.79 -2.32
C LEU A 296 -15.85 -22.18 -2.23
N THR A 297 -16.33 -22.68 -3.36
CA THR A 297 -16.73 -24.09 -3.49
C THR A 297 -15.49 -24.92 -3.83
N VAL A 298 -15.34 -26.12 -3.25
CA VAL A 298 -14.23 -27.05 -3.48
C VAL A 298 -14.71 -28.44 -3.86
N ASP A 299 -13.99 -29.10 -4.77
CA ASP A 299 -14.31 -30.47 -5.22
C ASP A 299 -13.80 -31.57 -4.27
N SER A 300 -12.81 -31.24 -3.43
CA SER A 300 -12.10 -32.19 -2.56
C SER A 300 -11.71 -31.57 -1.22
N TYR A 301 -12.48 -31.89 -0.18
CA TYR A 301 -12.24 -31.43 1.20
C TYR A 301 -10.79 -31.66 1.66
N GLU A 302 -10.24 -32.86 1.43
CA GLU A 302 -8.93 -33.27 1.94
C GLU A 302 -7.79 -32.47 1.29
N GLN A 303 -7.89 -32.23 -0.02
CA GLN A 303 -6.92 -31.43 -0.77
C GLN A 303 -7.04 -29.94 -0.43
N ALA A 304 -8.27 -29.43 -0.28
CA ALA A 304 -8.52 -28.06 0.12
C ALA A 304 -7.98 -27.80 1.54
N PHE A 305 -8.25 -28.68 2.50
CA PHE A 305 -7.79 -28.54 3.88
C PHE A 305 -6.26 -28.58 3.97
N ALA A 306 -5.61 -29.53 3.30
CA ALA A 306 -4.15 -29.61 3.23
C ALA A 306 -3.53 -28.38 2.55
N GLY A 307 -4.17 -27.88 1.48
CA GLY A 307 -3.76 -26.67 0.77
C GLY A 307 -3.91 -25.40 1.62
N MET A 308 -5.00 -25.27 2.38
CA MET A 308 -5.21 -24.17 3.33
C MET A 308 -4.14 -24.17 4.42
N LEU A 309 -3.86 -25.33 5.03
CA LEU A 309 -2.79 -25.48 6.03
C LEU A 309 -1.41 -25.10 5.45
N GLY A 310 -1.14 -25.42 4.19
CA GLY A 310 0.08 -24.99 3.49
C GLY A 310 0.13 -23.47 3.23
N TRP A 311 -1.01 -22.82 3.01
CA TRP A 311 -1.09 -21.38 2.74
C TRP A 311 -0.97 -20.52 4.00
N GLU A 312 -1.31 -21.05 5.19
CA GLU A 312 -1.32 -20.32 6.48
C GLU A 312 -0.07 -19.45 6.73
N ALA A 313 1.11 -19.89 6.28
CA ALA A 313 2.38 -19.19 6.47
C ALA A 313 2.47 -17.84 5.73
N THR A 314 1.75 -17.66 4.63
CA THR A 314 1.81 -16.47 3.75
C THR A 314 0.44 -15.83 3.50
N MET A 315 -0.65 -16.52 3.86
CA MET A 315 -2.04 -16.10 3.65
C MET A 315 -2.33 -14.68 4.15
N GLN A 316 -1.81 -14.28 5.32
CA GLN A 316 -2.04 -12.94 5.86
C GLN A 316 -1.40 -11.83 5.00
N SER A 317 -0.20 -12.06 4.46
CA SER A 317 0.47 -11.12 3.55
C SER A 317 -0.14 -11.13 2.15
N ASP A 318 -0.60 -12.29 1.69
CA ASP A 318 -1.27 -12.45 0.40
C ASP A 318 -2.63 -11.73 0.38
N LEU A 319 -3.42 -11.84 1.45
CA LEU A 319 -4.73 -11.22 1.52
C LEU A 319 -4.71 -9.74 1.94
N ALA A 320 -3.55 -9.18 2.28
CA ALA A 320 -3.40 -7.76 2.58
C ALA A 320 -3.42 -6.88 1.30
N PRO A 321 -4.04 -5.68 1.32
CA PRO A 321 -4.71 -5.02 2.46
C PRO A 321 -6.22 -5.34 2.57
N LEU A 322 -6.72 -6.34 1.83
CA LEU A 322 -8.13 -6.59 1.64
C LEU A 322 -8.77 -7.24 2.90
N PHE A 323 -8.08 -8.22 3.49
CA PHE A 323 -8.44 -8.88 4.74
C PHE A 323 -7.60 -8.32 5.90
N THR A 324 -7.76 -7.03 6.17
CA THR A 324 -7.08 -6.36 7.28
C THR A 324 -8.11 -5.72 8.20
N ARG A 325 -8.26 -6.27 9.40
CA ARG A 325 -9.12 -5.75 10.47
C ARG A 325 -8.28 -4.99 11.49
N THR A 326 -8.79 -3.85 11.96
CA THR A 326 -8.29 -3.13 13.12
C THR A 326 -9.36 -3.18 14.22
N PRO A 327 -9.26 -4.12 15.17
CA PRO A 327 -10.20 -4.19 16.28
C PRO A 327 -10.17 -2.90 17.10
N ARG A 328 -11.27 -2.62 17.81
CA ARG A 328 -11.35 -1.42 18.66
C ARG A 328 -10.30 -1.49 19.79
N PRO A 329 -9.69 -0.36 20.18
CA PRO A 329 -8.74 -0.35 21.30
C PRO A 329 -9.36 -0.93 22.56
N HIS A 330 -8.69 -1.92 23.14
CA HIS A 330 -9.06 -2.44 24.44
C HIS A 330 -8.64 -1.42 25.50
N ILE A 331 -9.62 -0.78 26.15
CA ILE A 331 -9.37 0.03 27.33
C ILE A 331 -9.13 -0.96 28.48
N PRO A 332 -7.97 -0.95 29.16
CA PRO A 332 -7.79 -1.76 30.35
C PRO A 332 -8.79 -1.32 31.41
N GLU A 333 -9.62 -2.23 31.91
CA GLU A 333 -10.42 -1.91 33.10
C GLU A 333 -9.48 -1.74 34.29
N GLU A 334 -9.47 -0.55 34.91
CA GLU A 334 -8.79 -0.31 36.19
C GLU A 334 -9.56 -1.01 37.32
N GLY A 335 -9.49 -2.34 37.34
CA GLY A 335 -10.26 -3.20 38.24
C GLY A 335 -9.48 -4.45 38.63
N LEU A 336 -9.00 -4.46 39.89
CA LEU A 336 -8.26 -5.54 40.55
C LEU A 336 -6.86 -5.80 39.97
N ALA A 337 -5.85 -5.27 40.67
CA ALA A 337 -4.45 -5.60 40.45
C ALA A 337 -4.17 -7.09 40.77
N THR A 338 -4.22 -7.94 39.76
CA THR A 338 -3.55 -9.25 39.80
C THR A 338 -2.07 -9.00 39.47
N SER A 339 -1.18 -9.21 40.45
CA SER A 339 0.26 -8.93 40.31
C SER A 339 1.01 -10.02 39.52
N THR A 340 0.31 -10.69 38.60
CA THR A 340 0.86 -11.71 37.72
C THR A 340 0.66 -11.19 36.30
N PRO A 341 1.73 -10.76 35.60
CA PRO A 341 1.62 -10.52 34.18
C PRO A 341 1.28 -11.87 33.54
N GLU A 342 0.05 -12.02 33.07
CA GLU A 342 -0.27 -13.08 32.12
C GLU A 342 0.69 -12.92 30.95
N GLN A 343 1.64 -13.85 30.85
CA GLN A 343 2.49 -13.98 29.68
C GLN A 343 1.61 -14.53 28.57
N ARG A 344 0.76 -13.66 28.00
CA ARG A 344 0.04 -13.91 26.77
C ARG A 344 1.09 -14.16 25.72
N ALA A 345 1.30 -15.44 25.41
CA ALA A 345 2.20 -15.84 24.35
C ALA A 345 1.75 -15.09 23.10
N ILE A 346 2.65 -14.31 22.49
CA ILE A 346 2.38 -13.65 21.22
C ILE A 346 2.26 -14.77 20.20
N VAL A 347 1.03 -15.19 19.89
CA VAL A 347 0.82 -16.33 19.00
C VAL A 347 1.01 -15.87 17.57
N THR A 348 2.22 -16.10 17.07
CA THR A 348 2.63 -15.78 15.71
C THR A 348 2.09 -16.83 14.74
N GLY A 349 0.85 -16.66 14.30
CA GLY A 349 0.24 -17.49 13.26
C GLY A 349 -1.13 -18.05 13.64
N PHE A 350 -1.55 -19.07 12.90
CA PHE A 350 -2.88 -19.67 13.01
C PHE A 350 -3.01 -20.63 14.20
N THR A 351 -4.09 -20.45 14.96
CA THR A 351 -4.52 -21.27 16.10
C THR A 351 -5.83 -21.97 15.80
N ASP A 352 -6.03 -23.14 16.41
CA ASP A 352 -7.27 -23.89 16.32
C ASP A 352 -8.29 -23.38 17.35
N VAL A 353 -9.50 -23.02 16.90
CA VAL A 353 -10.58 -22.45 17.71
C VAL A 353 -11.94 -22.85 17.13
N VAL A 354 -12.87 -23.29 17.97
CA VAL A 354 -14.27 -23.50 17.55
C VAL A 354 -15.01 -22.16 17.56
N VAL A 355 -15.62 -21.78 16.44
CA VAL A 355 -16.41 -20.53 16.30
C VAL A 355 -17.74 -20.85 15.60
N GLU A 356 -18.87 -20.41 16.17
CA GLU A 356 -20.23 -20.71 15.65
C GLU A 356 -20.48 -22.21 15.39
N ASN A 357 -19.92 -23.09 16.22
CA ASN A 357 -19.96 -24.56 16.09
C ASN A 357 -19.25 -25.12 14.83
N HIS A 358 -18.31 -24.37 14.25
CA HIS A 358 -17.37 -24.86 13.23
C HIS A 358 -15.93 -24.83 13.75
N ASP A 359 -15.13 -25.83 13.37
CA ASP A 359 -13.68 -25.82 13.58
C ASP A 359 -13.06 -24.75 12.68
N ALA A 360 -12.36 -23.78 13.28
CA ALA A 360 -11.81 -22.62 12.58
C ALA A 360 -10.34 -22.41 12.92
N ARG A 361 -9.57 -22.03 11.92
CA ARG A 361 -8.16 -21.65 12.06
C ARG A 361 -8.08 -20.14 12.05
N VAL A 362 -7.56 -19.55 13.14
CA VAL A 362 -7.62 -18.10 13.38
C VAL A 362 -6.26 -17.50 13.76
N ILE A 363 -5.95 -16.32 13.21
CA ILE A 363 -4.89 -15.43 13.71
C ILE A 363 -5.51 -14.47 14.72
N LYS A 364 -4.90 -14.36 15.91
CA LYS A 364 -5.32 -13.44 16.98
C LYS A 364 -4.28 -12.35 17.25
N ASN A 365 -4.73 -11.20 17.76
CA ASN A 365 -3.85 -10.20 18.35
C ASN A 365 -3.53 -10.52 19.84
N GLU A 366 -2.73 -9.66 20.48
CA GLU A 366 -2.32 -9.76 21.89
C GLU A 366 -3.50 -9.63 22.90
N TYR A 367 -4.65 -9.13 22.44
CA TYR A 367 -5.89 -9.00 23.21
C TYR A 367 -6.84 -10.19 23.02
N GLY A 368 -6.57 -11.06 22.04
CA GLY A 368 -7.39 -12.22 21.69
C GLY A 368 -8.37 -11.99 20.54
N ASP A 369 -8.45 -10.77 19.97
CA ASP A 369 -9.28 -10.48 18.80
C ASP A 369 -8.83 -11.31 17.60
N ILE A 370 -9.79 -11.90 16.88
CA ILE A 370 -9.55 -12.47 15.57
C ILE A 370 -9.24 -11.35 14.56
N LEU A 371 -8.14 -11.50 13.83
CA LEU A 371 -7.70 -10.62 12.73
C LEU A 371 -8.00 -11.22 11.36
N LEU A 372 -7.88 -12.54 11.26
CA LEU A 372 -8.12 -13.37 10.07
C LEU A 372 -8.56 -14.75 10.55
N LEU A 373 -9.57 -15.33 9.90
CA LEU A 373 -10.00 -16.71 10.11
C LEU A 373 -10.32 -17.40 8.78
N TRP A 374 -10.15 -18.72 8.77
CA TRP A 374 -10.76 -19.57 7.77
C TRP A 374 -11.39 -20.81 8.42
N THR A 375 -12.44 -21.32 7.79
CA THR A 375 -13.19 -22.50 8.26
C THR A 375 -13.92 -23.16 7.10
N PHE A 376 -14.27 -24.43 7.27
CA PHE A 376 -15.15 -25.16 6.35
C PHE A 376 -16.57 -25.18 6.94
N LEU A 377 -17.52 -24.57 6.23
CA LEU A 377 -18.93 -24.55 6.63
C LEU A 377 -19.58 -25.92 6.38
N ASP A 378 -19.12 -26.61 5.33
CA ASP A 378 -19.41 -28.00 5.01
C ASP A 378 -18.20 -28.60 4.25
N ARG A 379 -18.31 -29.81 3.71
CA ARG A 379 -17.21 -30.49 3.00
C ARG A 379 -16.80 -29.86 1.66
N SER A 380 -17.64 -28.98 1.12
CA SER A 380 -17.50 -28.29 -0.16
C SER A 380 -17.37 -26.77 -0.02
N THR A 381 -17.75 -26.17 1.12
CA THR A 381 -17.77 -24.71 1.29
C THR A 381 -16.65 -24.23 2.21
N LEU A 382 -15.60 -23.63 1.63
CA LEU A 382 -14.54 -22.93 2.34
C LEU A 382 -14.91 -21.45 2.53
N LEU A 383 -14.80 -20.94 3.76
CA LEU A 383 -14.96 -19.53 4.08
C LEU A 383 -13.66 -18.95 4.64
N ILE A 384 -13.30 -17.75 4.16
CA ILE A 384 -12.23 -16.90 4.69
C ILE A 384 -12.86 -15.55 5.07
N THR A 385 -12.61 -15.04 6.28
CA THR A 385 -13.06 -13.72 6.73
C THR A 385 -12.18 -13.17 7.86
N THR A 386 -12.50 -11.99 8.39
CA THR A 386 -11.68 -11.26 9.37
C THR A 386 -12.21 -11.30 10.81
N ASN A 387 -13.47 -11.73 11.04
CA ASN A 387 -14.04 -11.85 12.39
C ASN A 387 -15.18 -12.88 12.50
N GLU A 388 -15.50 -13.26 13.74
CA GLU A 388 -16.60 -14.18 14.09
C GLU A 388 -18.00 -13.66 13.71
N TYR A 389 -18.20 -12.33 13.71
CA TYR A 389 -19.51 -11.71 13.42
C TYR A 389 -19.91 -11.92 11.95
N THR A 390 -18.94 -11.85 11.04
CA THR A 390 -19.14 -12.13 9.61
C THR A 390 -19.34 -13.61 9.34
N LEU A 391 -18.63 -14.49 10.06
CA LEU A 391 -18.89 -15.93 10.04
C LEU A 391 -20.34 -16.24 10.47
N ARG A 392 -20.80 -15.70 11.60
CA ARG A 392 -22.18 -15.89 12.09
C ARG A 392 -23.23 -15.41 11.08
N GLU A 393 -23.03 -14.23 10.52
CA GLU A 393 -23.96 -13.66 9.53
C GLU A 393 -24.06 -14.53 8.27
N ILE A 394 -22.92 -15.07 7.81
CA ILE A 394 -22.86 -15.99 6.68
C ILE A 394 -23.55 -17.33 6.99
N VAL A 395 -23.27 -17.94 8.15
CA VAL A 395 -23.91 -19.19 8.58
C VAL A 395 -25.43 -19.01 8.70
N SER A 396 -25.87 -17.87 9.25
CA SER A 396 -27.29 -17.48 9.30
C SER A 396 -27.91 -17.39 7.90
N ARG A 397 -27.24 -16.75 6.95
CA ARG A 397 -27.75 -16.58 5.57
C ARG A 397 -27.78 -17.87 4.77
N ILE A 398 -26.82 -18.78 4.97
CA ILE A 398 -26.84 -20.12 4.36
C ILE A 398 -27.99 -20.94 4.94
N SER A 399 -28.17 -20.92 6.26
CA SER A 399 -29.26 -21.65 6.94
C SER A 399 -30.66 -21.18 6.53
N ASN A 400 -30.80 -19.91 6.13
CA ASN A 400 -32.04 -19.29 5.66
C ASN A 400 -32.13 -19.16 4.13
N ALA A 401 -31.14 -19.66 3.38
CA ALA A 401 -31.19 -19.62 1.92
C ALA A 401 -32.30 -20.55 1.39
N PRO A 402 -32.96 -20.21 0.27
CA PRO A 402 -33.86 -21.14 -0.40
C PRO A 402 -33.12 -22.43 -0.75
N VAL A 403 -33.60 -23.57 -0.24
CA VAL A 403 -33.03 -24.88 -0.54
C VAL A 403 -33.10 -25.11 -2.06
N ARG A 404 -31.98 -25.58 -2.64
CA ARG A 404 -31.82 -25.88 -4.07
C ARG A 404 -32.64 -27.11 -4.50
#